data_AF-A0A381UVH4-F1
#
_entry.id   AF-A0A381UVH4-F1
#
_cell.length_a   1.000
_cell.length_b   1.000
_cell.length_c   1.000
_cell.angle_alpha   90.00
_cell.angle_beta   90.00
_cell.angle_gamma   90.00
#
_symmetry.space_group_name_H-M   'P 1'
#
loop_
_entity.id
_entity.type
_entity.pdbx_description
1 polymer ?
#
loop_
_entity_poly.entity_id
_entity_poly.type
_entity_poly.pdbx_seq_one_letter_code
_entity_poly.pdbx_strand_id
1 'polypeptide(L)'
;MLSVVVAVLLWRAIIPWPGAWLAWGAVVVLFCVGLAWEAAGRCVHRAGMILGFCMGRVFGTLFLLLLFLFVLLPLGLALRLFGKDLLQMRKWPPVAESYWKIPRPPGSLDRMH
;
A
#
# COMPACT_ATOMS: atom_id res chain seq x y z
N MET A 1 9.59 -24.97 22.77
CA MET A 1 9.80 -25.03 24.23
C MET A 1 10.43 -26.36 24.62
N LEU A 2 9.76 -27.50 24.41
CA LEU A 2 10.31 -28.84 24.73
C LEU A 2 11.57 -29.23 23.93
N SER A 3 11.66 -28.83 22.66
CA SER A 3 12.81 -29.09 21.78
C SER A 3 14.11 -28.45 22.26
N VAL A 4 14.03 -27.26 22.85
CA VAL A 4 15.20 -26.55 23.41
C VAL A 4 15.72 -27.26 24.66
N VAL A 5 14.82 -27.78 25.50
CA VAL A 5 15.19 -28.49 26.73
C VAL A 5 15.87 -29.82 26.43
N VAL A 6 15.36 -30.58 25.45
CA VAL A 6 15.95 -31.85 25.01
C VAL A 6 17.34 -31.64 24.40
N ALA A 7 17.53 -30.59 23.60
CA ALA A 7 18.82 -30.23 23.04
C ALA A 7 19.86 -29.88 24.13
N VAL A 8 19.45 -29.16 25.18
CA VAL A 8 20.33 -28.79 26.32
C VAL A 8 20.71 -30.01 27.17
N LEU A 9 19.79 -30.95 27.38
CA LEU A 9 20.06 -32.19 28.14
C LEU A 9 21.03 -33.12 27.41
N LEU A 10 20.88 -33.26 26.08
CA LEU A 10 21.81 -34.03 25.24
C LEU A 10 23.20 -33.39 25.18
N TRP A 11 23.27 -32.05 25.12
CA TRP A 11 24.53 -31.28 25.15
C TRP A 11 25.31 -31.50 26.45
N ARG A 12 24.62 -31.57 27.59
CA ARG A 12 25.21 -31.77 28.92
C ARG A 12 25.68 -33.20 29.16
N ALA A 13 25.14 -34.18 28.43
CA ALA A 13 25.54 -35.58 28.50
C ALA A 13 26.80 -35.93 27.68
N ILE A 14 27.15 -35.11 26.68
CA ILE A 14 28.18 -35.43 25.67
C ILE A 14 29.48 -34.61 25.87
N ILE A 15 29.45 -33.51 26.63
CA ILE A 15 30.58 -32.57 26.73
C ILE A 15 31.24 -32.59 28.13
N PRO A 16 32.52 -33.01 28.26
CA PRO A 16 33.28 -32.82 29.49
C PRO A 16 33.58 -31.33 29.73
N TRP A 17 33.69 -30.93 31.00
CA TRP A 17 33.80 -29.54 31.48
C TRP A 17 34.75 -28.60 30.72
N PRO A 18 35.90 -29.04 30.15
CA PRO A 18 36.77 -28.17 29.35
C PRO A 18 36.17 -27.75 28.00
N GLY A 19 35.37 -28.63 27.37
CA GLY A 19 34.73 -28.37 26.08
C GLY A 19 33.50 -27.47 26.16
N ALA A 20 32.95 -27.29 27.37
CA ALA A 20 31.76 -26.47 27.60
C ALA A 20 32.02 -24.99 27.29
N TRP A 21 33.21 -24.46 27.59
CA TRP A 21 33.56 -23.07 27.29
C TRP A 21 33.65 -22.80 25.78
N LEU A 22 34.21 -23.74 25.02
CA LEU A 22 34.24 -23.68 23.55
C LEU A 22 32.83 -23.75 22.96
N ALA A 23 31.99 -24.62 23.51
CA ALA A 23 30.58 -24.74 23.18
C ALA A 23 29.80 -23.43 23.41
N TRP A 24 29.96 -22.80 24.58
CA TRP A 24 29.34 -21.51 24.89
C TRP A 24 29.87 -20.39 23.99
N GLY A 25 31.17 -20.38 23.70
CA GLY A 25 31.77 -19.44 22.75
C GLY A 25 31.17 -19.56 21.35
N ALA A 26 31.00 -20.79 20.85
CA ALA A 26 30.36 -21.03 19.55
C ALA A 26 28.90 -20.56 19.52
N VAL A 27 28.14 -20.77 20.61
CA VAL A 27 26.75 -20.29 20.72
C VAL A 27 26.69 -18.77 20.70
N VAL A 28 27.57 -18.08 21.42
CA VAL A 28 27.63 -16.61 21.43
C VAL A 28 27.97 -16.08 20.04
N VAL A 29 28.95 -16.67 19.36
CA VAL A 29 29.33 -16.28 18.00
C VAL A 29 28.17 -16.47 17.03
N LEU A 30 27.51 -17.64 17.04
CA LEU A 30 26.34 -17.89 16.19
C LEU A 30 25.20 -16.91 16.48
N PHE A 31 24.98 -16.58 17.75
CA PHE A 31 23.97 -15.62 18.17
C PHE A 31 24.29 -14.20 17.66
N CYS A 32 25.54 -13.74 17.80
CA CYS A 32 25.99 -12.46 17.26
C CYS A 32 25.88 -12.38 15.74
N VAL A 33 26.25 -13.46 15.02
CA VAL A 33 26.12 -13.55 13.57
C VAL A 33 24.64 -13.50 13.15
N GLY A 34 23.78 -14.22 13.86
CA GLY A 34 22.33 -14.18 13.63
C GLY A 34 21.75 -12.77 13.81
N LEU A 35 22.12 -12.07 14.89
CA LEU A 35 21.67 -10.69 15.12
C LEU A 35 22.16 -9.72 14.05
N ALA A 36 23.40 -9.87 13.58
CA ALA A 36 23.96 -9.06 12.51
C ALA A 36 23.24 -9.32 11.17
N TRP A 37 22.93 -10.58 10.86
CA TRP A 37 22.18 -10.97 9.67
C TRP A 37 20.75 -10.43 9.69
N GLU A 38 20.06 -10.55 10.83
CA GLU A 38 18.73 -9.97 11.05
C GLU A 38 18.74 -8.43 10.95
N ALA A 39 19.78 -7.77 11.45
CA ALA A 39 19.94 -6.32 11.29
C ALA A 39 20.15 -5.92 9.82
N ALA A 40 21.02 -6.62 9.10
CA ALA A 40 21.26 -6.38 7.68
C ALA A 40 19.99 -6.62 6.85
N GLY A 41 19.29 -7.72 7.09
CA GLY A 41 18.01 -8.05 6.42
C GLY A 41 16.94 -6.98 6.67
N ARG A 42 16.83 -6.47 7.91
CA ARG A 42 15.90 -5.37 8.24
C ARG A 42 16.25 -4.07 7.51
N CYS A 43 17.53 -3.75 7.36
CA CYS A 43 17.97 -2.56 6.60
C CYS A 43 17.61 -2.67 5.12
N VAL A 44 17.89 -3.82 4.49
CA VAL A 44 17.54 -4.08 3.09
C VAL A 44 16.03 -4.03 2.89
N HIS A 45 15.26 -4.63 3.79
CA HIS A 45 13.80 -4.61 3.72
C HIS A 45 13.23 -3.19 3.85
N ARG A 46 13.74 -2.38 4.80
CA ARG A 46 13.34 -0.97 4.92
C ARG A 46 13.71 -0.16 3.68
N ALA A 47 14.91 -0.35 3.13
CA ALA A 47 15.32 0.35 1.92
C ALA A 47 14.39 0.00 0.74
N GLY A 48 14.08 -1.29 0.55
CA GLY A 48 13.13 -1.76 -0.46
C GLY A 48 11.72 -1.18 -0.26
N MET A 49 11.26 -1.10 0.99
CA MET A 49 9.95 -0.53 1.32
C MET A 49 9.88 0.97 1.02
N ILE A 50 10.92 1.74 1.37
CA ILE A 50 11.01 3.17 1.07
C ILE A 50 11.06 3.40 -0.45
N LEU A 51 11.84 2.60 -1.17
CA LEU A 51 11.91 2.66 -2.63
C LEU A 51 10.55 2.36 -3.27
N GLY A 52 9.89 1.28 -2.84
CA GLY A 52 8.56 0.92 -3.32
C GLY A 52 7.51 1.99 -3.03
N PHE A 53 7.55 2.58 -1.83
CA PHE A 53 6.64 3.68 -1.47
C PHE A 53 6.88 4.94 -2.32
N CYS A 54 8.14 5.31 -2.52
CA CYS A 54 8.49 6.49 -3.32
C CYS A 54 8.12 6.29 -4.80
N MET A 55 8.41 5.11 -5.35
CA MET A 55 7.97 4.71 -6.68
C MET A 55 6.44 4.76 -6.78
N GLY A 56 5.72 4.12 -5.87
CA GLY A 56 4.25 4.11 -5.89
C GLY A 56 3.64 5.51 -5.87
N ARG A 57 4.22 6.44 -5.09
CA ARG A 57 3.77 7.83 -5.04
C ARG A 57 4.00 8.56 -6.37
N VAL A 58 5.21 8.46 -6.93
CA VAL A 58 5.56 9.13 -8.18
C VAL A 58 4.78 8.55 -9.35
N PHE A 59 4.79 7.22 -9.50
CA PHE A 59 4.08 6.53 -10.58
C PHE A 59 2.56 6.68 -10.45
N GLY A 60 2.01 6.67 -9.23
CA GLY A 60 0.58 6.89 -9.01
C GLY A 60 0.14 8.28 -9.47
N THR A 61 0.84 9.34 -9.05
CA THR A 61 0.56 10.70 -9.49
C THR A 61 0.78 10.86 -10.99
N LEU A 62 1.88 10.34 -11.52
CA LEU A 62 2.22 10.42 -12.95
C LEU A 62 1.18 9.70 -13.81
N PHE A 63 0.77 8.50 -13.40
CA PHE A 63 -0.24 7.71 -14.10
C PHE A 63 -1.60 8.40 -14.08
N LEU A 64 -2.04 8.94 -12.92
CA LEU A 64 -3.28 9.72 -12.84
C LEU A 64 -3.23 10.97 -13.73
N LEU A 65 -2.10 11.68 -13.74
CA LEU A 65 -1.91 12.86 -14.56
C LEU A 65 -1.96 12.52 -16.07
N LEU A 66 -1.29 11.45 -16.47
CA LEU A 66 -1.35 10.93 -17.84
C LEU A 66 -2.76 10.50 -18.22
N LEU A 67 -3.44 9.73 -17.37
CA LEU A 67 -4.83 9.31 -17.59
C LEU A 67 -5.73 10.54 -17.74
N PHE A 68 -5.57 11.54 -16.88
CA PHE A 68 -6.34 12.77 -16.98
C PHE A 68 -6.08 13.51 -18.29
N LEU A 69 -4.82 13.72 -18.66
CA LEU A 69 -4.46 14.49 -19.85
C LEU A 69 -4.75 13.76 -21.17
N PHE A 70 -4.55 12.44 -21.23
CA PHE A 70 -4.68 11.67 -22.46
C PHE A 70 -6.03 10.98 -22.62
N VAL A 71 -6.78 10.79 -21.55
CA VAL A 71 -8.09 10.12 -21.61
C VAL A 71 -9.20 11.09 -21.22
N LEU A 72 -9.19 11.60 -19.98
CA LEU A 72 -10.32 12.38 -19.47
C LEU A 72 -10.46 13.74 -20.16
N LEU A 73 -9.35 14.46 -20.35
CA LEU A 73 -9.33 15.78 -20.98
C LEU A 73 -9.80 15.74 -22.44
N PRO A 74 -9.25 14.88 -23.33
CA PRO A 74 -9.72 14.80 -24.70
C PRO A 74 -11.14 14.24 -24.78
N LEU A 75 -11.54 13.34 -23.88
CA LEU A 75 -12.93 12.88 -23.80
C LEU A 75 -13.89 14.02 -23.46
N GLY A 76 -13.55 14.85 -22.46
CA GLY A 76 -14.33 16.03 -22.09
C GLY A 76 -14.40 17.07 -23.21
N LEU A 77 -13.27 17.32 -23.89
CA LEU A 77 -13.23 18.19 -25.06
C LEU A 77 -14.05 17.64 -26.22
N ALA A 78 -13.96 16.33 -26.50
CA ALA A 78 -14.76 15.68 -27.53
C ALA A 78 -16.26 15.80 -27.23
N LEU A 79 -16.68 15.51 -25.99
CA LEU A 79 -18.07 15.68 -25.56
C LEU A 79 -18.56 17.13 -25.74
N ARG A 80 -17.70 18.11 -25.43
CA ARG A 80 -17.97 19.54 -25.64
C ARG A 80 -18.10 19.90 -27.11
N LEU A 81 -17.25 19.34 -27.98
CA LEU A 81 -17.32 19.51 -29.44
C LEU A 81 -18.59 18.86 -30.02
N PHE A 82 -19.02 17.72 -29.50
CA PHE A 82 -20.28 17.07 -29.86
C PHE A 82 -21.53 17.76 -29.26
N GLY A 83 -21.38 18.90 -28.58
CA GLY A 83 -22.49 19.67 -28.02
C GLY A 83 -23.15 19.05 -26.80
N LYS A 84 -22.56 17.99 -26.21
CA LYS A 84 -23.03 17.36 -24.98
C LYS A 84 -22.51 18.13 -23.77
N ASP A 85 -23.30 19.08 -23.30
CA ASP A 85 -23.04 19.78 -22.04
C ASP A 85 -23.58 18.97 -20.85
N LEU A 86 -22.80 18.00 -20.38
CA LEU A 86 -23.17 17.14 -19.24
C LEU A 86 -23.29 17.94 -17.94
N LEU A 87 -22.47 18.97 -17.76
CA LEU A 87 -22.51 19.82 -16.57
C LEU A 87 -23.53 20.96 -16.68
N GLN A 88 -24.14 21.17 -17.85
CA GLN A 88 -25.10 22.24 -18.14
C GLN A 88 -24.59 23.64 -17.77
N MET A 89 -23.27 23.83 -17.65
CA MET A 89 -22.65 25.06 -17.17
C MET A 89 -22.97 26.26 -18.07
N ARG A 90 -23.26 26.03 -19.35
CA ARG A 90 -23.60 27.10 -20.30
C ARG A 90 -24.92 27.80 -19.96
N LYS A 91 -25.82 27.15 -19.21
CA LYS A 91 -27.15 27.69 -18.89
C LYS A 91 -27.22 28.37 -17.52
N TRP A 92 -26.14 28.37 -16.74
CA TRP A 92 -26.19 28.80 -15.35
C TRP A 92 -25.69 30.25 -15.24
N PRO A 93 -26.39 31.11 -14.48
CA PRO A 93 -25.86 32.42 -14.15
C PRO A 93 -24.57 32.27 -13.32
N PRO A 94 -23.61 33.20 -13.44
CA PRO A 94 -22.29 33.11 -12.80
C PRO A 94 -22.33 33.03 -11.26
N VAL A 95 -23.48 33.34 -10.64
CA VAL A 95 -23.77 33.10 -9.22
C VAL A 95 -25.07 32.29 -9.15
N ALA A 96 -24.93 30.98 -9.01
CA ALA A 96 -26.05 30.11 -8.67
C ALA A 96 -25.98 29.80 -7.17
N GLU A 97 -27.01 30.19 -6.41
CA GLU A 97 -27.08 29.94 -4.95
C GLU A 97 -27.17 28.43 -4.62
N SER A 98 -27.56 27.58 -5.58
CA SER A 98 -27.69 26.14 -5.36
C SER A 98 -27.51 25.33 -6.63
N TYR A 99 -26.84 24.18 -6.51
CA TYR A 99 -26.70 23.18 -7.59
C TYR A 99 -27.87 22.17 -7.63
N TRP A 100 -28.86 22.34 -6.76
CA TRP A 100 -29.97 21.41 -6.62
C TRP A 100 -30.85 21.38 -7.87
N LYS A 101 -30.96 20.21 -8.52
CA LYS A 101 -31.93 19.99 -9.60
C LYS A 101 -33.24 19.50 -9.00
N ILE A 102 -34.32 20.23 -9.27
CA ILE A 102 -35.67 19.82 -8.86
C ILE A 102 -35.96 18.45 -9.51
N PRO A 103 -36.31 17.41 -8.72
CA PRO A 103 -36.68 16.12 -9.26
C PRO A 103 -37.83 16.26 -10.25
N ARG A 104 -37.84 15.39 -11.27
CA ARG A 104 -38.98 15.36 -12.20
C ARG A 104 -40.24 15.01 -11.41
N PRO A 105 -41.40 15.62 -11.74
CA PRO A 105 -42.64 15.30 -11.06
C PRO A 105 -42.95 13.79 -11.21
N PRO A 106 -43.56 13.17 -10.19
CA PRO A 106 -43.82 11.73 -10.18
C PRO A 106 -44.65 11.32 -11.40
N GLY A 107 -44.15 10.29 -12.09
CA GLY A 107 -44.79 9.73 -13.27
C GLY A 107 -46.11 9.03 -12.93
N SER A 108 -46.84 8.59 -13.94
CA SER A 108 -48.06 7.79 -13.70
C SER A 108 -47.77 6.47 -12.98
N LEU A 109 -46.55 5.93 -13.15
CA LEU A 109 -46.09 4.69 -12.51
C LEU A 109 -45.72 4.90 -11.04
N ASP A 110 -45.18 6.08 -10.68
CA ASP A 110 -44.83 6.41 -9.29
C ASP A 110 -46.06 6.66 -8.40
N ARG A 111 -47.24 6.84 -9.02
CA ARG A 111 -48.52 7.06 -8.33
C ARG A 111 -49.32 5.78 -8.06
N MET A 112 -48.80 4.61 -8.44
CA MET A 112 -49.50 3.32 -8.30
C MET A 112 -49.18 2.58 -6.99
N HIS A 113 -48.33 3.15 -6.13
CA HIS A 113 -48.00 2.66 -4.79
C HIS A 113 -48.29 3.74 -3.75
#